data_AF-A0A1Y4LTP4-F1
#
_entry.id   AF-A0A1Y4LTP4-F1
#
_cell.length_a   1.000
_cell.length_b   1.000
_cell.length_c   1.000
_cell.angle_alpha   90.00
_cell.angle_beta   90.00
_cell.angle_gamma   90.00
#
_symmetry.space_group_name_H-M   'P 1'
#
loop_
_entity.id
_entity.type
_entity.pdbx_description
1 polymer ?
#
loop_
_entity_poly.entity_id
_entity_poly.type
_entity_poly.pdbx_seq_one_letter_code
_entity_poly.pdbx_strand_id
1 'polypeptide(L)'
;MTKERKIIQLTFKPASGRGTVTGHVIRYIKKGSGRGYVVAQYRVRLKNGSWSQPIRECFPVVNGKILDIIGRKTIIKPKKKRRK
;
A
#
# COMPACT_ATOMS: atom_id res chain seq x y z
N MET A 1 14.73 -14.52 -13.74
CA MET A 1 14.55 -14.37 -12.28
C MET A 1 13.09 -14.06 -11.96
N THR A 2 12.31 -15.03 -11.48
CA THR A 2 10.86 -14.85 -11.26
C THR A 2 10.61 -14.25 -9.87
N LYS A 3 10.27 -12.94 -9.83
CA LYS A 3 10.03 -12.18 -8.59
C LYS A 3 8.77 -12.68 -7.87
N GLU A 4 8.91 -13.16 -6.64
CA GLU A 4 7.79 -13.32 -5.71
C GLU A 4 6.96 -12.02 -5.66
N ARG A 5 5.65 -12.10 -5.86
CA ARG A 5 4.76 -10.94 -5.68
C ARG A 5 4.43 -10.79 -4.19
N LYS A 6 5.28 -10.06 -3.48
CA LYS A 6 4.98 -9.55 -2.13
C LYS A 6 4.06 -8.35 -2.26
N ILE A 7 2.85 -8.45 -1.72
CA ILE A 7 1.88 -7.35 -1.68
C ILE A 7 1.90 -6.79 -0.26
N ILE A 8 2.26 -5.52 -0.11
CA ILE A 8 2.21 -4.83 1.18
C ILE A 8 0.89 -4.05 1.23
N GLN A 9 0.06 -4.37 2.20
CA GLN A 9 -1.14 -3.61 2.55
C GLN A 9 -0.83 -2.64 3.68
N LEU A 10 -1.34 -1.43 3.55
CA LEU A 10 -1.28 -0.39 4.56
C LEU A 10 -2.71 0.00 4.95
N THR A 11 -2.98 0.04 6.24
CA THR A 11 -4.20 0.61 6.79
C THR A 11 -3.87 1.98 7.36
N PHE A 12 -4.58 3.02 6.96
CA PHE A 12 -4.28 4.41 7.35
C PHE A 12 -5.54 5.29 7.29
N LYS A 13 -5.44 6.51 7.81
CA LYS A 13 -6.46 7.55 7.62
C LYS A 13 -6.07 8.36 6.39
N PRO A 14 -6.88 8.38 5.32
CA PRO A 14 -6.55 9.12 4.12
C PRO A 14 -6.71 10.62 4.38
N ALA A 15 -5.85 11.45 3.76
CA ALA A 15 -5.99 12.91 3.85
C ALA A 15 -7.34 13.42 3.30
N SER A 16 -7.97 12.65 2.40
CA SER A 16 -9.16 13.03 1.65
C SER A 16 -10.50 12.68 2.31
N GLY A 17 -10.55 12.05 3.50
CA GLY A 17 -11.85 11.64 4.05
C GLY A 17 -11.90 11.15 5.50
N ARG A 18 -13.13 10.85 5.93
CA ARG A 18 -13.43 10.22 7.23
C ARG A 18 -13.33 8.70 7.12
N GLY A 19 -12.56 8.10 8.02
CA GLY A 19 -12.50 6.64 8.21
C GLY A 19 -11.11 6.04 7.90
N THR A 20 -10.94 4.78 8.26
CA THR A 20 -9.76 3.99 7.92
C THR A 20 -9.92 3.34 6.57
N VAL A 21 -8.90 3.47 5.72
CA VAL A 21 -8.83 2.79 4.42
C VAL A 21 -7.70 1.79 4.42
N THR A 22 -7.82 0.78 3.54
CA THR A 22 -6.73 -0.16 3.28
C THR A 22 -6.29 -0.02 1.83
N GLY A 23 -5.03 0.39 1.65
CA GLY A 23 -4.37 0.50 0.35
C GLY A 23 -3.25 -0.51 0.18
N HIS A 24 -2.72 -0.59 -1.04
CA HIS A 24 -1.57 -1.44 -1.38
C HIS A 24 -0.39 -0.58 -1.79
N VAL A 25 0.81 -0.92 -1.32
CA VAL A 25 2.04 -0.25 -1.76
C VAL A 25 2.31 -0.62 -3.21
N ILE A 26 2.32 0.38 -4.09
CA ILE A 26 2.63 0.22 -5.51
C ILE A 26 4.07 0.59 -5.83
N ARG A 27 4.71 1.43 -5.00
CA ARG A 27 6.07 1.88 -5.23
C ARG A 27 6.77 2.19 -3.91
N TYR A 28 8.05 1.84 -3.85
CA TYR A 28 8.99 2.29 -2.82
C TYR A 28 10.05 3.15 -3.48
N ILE A 29 10.25 4.37 -2.98
CA ILE A 29 11.25 5.33 -3.47
C ILE A 29 12.29 5.48 -2.34
N LYS A 30 13.43 4.82 -2.50
CA LYS A 30 14.54 4.95 -1.55
C LYS A 30 15.23 6.30 -1.75
N LYS A 31 15.50 7.01 -0.65
CA LYS A 31 16.25 8.28 -0.66
C LYS A 31 17.58 8.21 0.10
N GLY A 32 17.70 7.32 1.08
CA GLY A 32 18.93 7.11 1.83
C GLY A 32 18.87 5.85 2.68
N SER A 33 19.86 5.66 3.56
CA SER A 33 19.80 4.60 4.55
C SER A 33 18.61 4.81 5.48
N GLY A 34 17.70 3.82 5.57
CA GLY A 34 16.49 3.89 6.39
C GLY A 34 15.46 4.96 5.98
N ARG A 35 15.73 5.77 4.94
CA ARG A 35 14.89 6.90 4.52
C ARG A 35 14.32 6.71 3.12
N GLY A 36 13.07 7.07 2.93
CA GLY A 36 12.41 7.00 1.64
C GLY A 36 10.95 7.39 1.71
N TYR A 37 10.22 7.02 0.67
CA TYR A 37 8.78 7.20 0.58
C TYR A 37 8.14 5.93 0.03
N VAL A 38 6.96 5.60 0.53
CA VAL A 38 6.09 4.59 -0.09
C VAL A 38 4.89 5.27 -0.70
N VAL A 39 4.53 4.83 -1.89
CA VAL A 39 3.29 5.23 -2.55
C VAL A 39 2.29 4.11 -2.36
N ALA A 40 1.23 4.38 -1.61
CA ALA A 40 0.09 3.49 -1.48
C ALA A 40 -0.98 3.89 -2.49
N GLN A 41 -1.66 2.91 -3.05
CA GLN A 41 -2.84 3.11 -3.89
C GLN A 41 -4.06 2.47 -3.23
N TYR A 42 -5.18 3.17 -3.25
CA TYR A 42 -6.44 2.70 -2.68
C TYR A 42 -7.64 3.25 -3.47
N ARG A 43 -8.83 2.75 -3.12
CA ARG A 43 -10.11 3.27 -3.59
C ARG A 43 -11.05 3.42 -2.41
N VAL A 44 -11.92 4.40 -2.46
CA VAL A 44 -12.96 4.63 -1.44
C VAL A 44 -14.34 4.35 -2.04
N ARG A 45 -15.28 3.92 -1.20
CA ARG A 45 -16.68 3.77 -1.60
C ARG A 45 -17.33 5.15 -1.60
N LEU A 46 -17.93 5.54 -2.72
CA LEU A 46 -18.65 6.79 -2.86
C LEU A 46 -20.09 6.65 -2.32
N LYS A 47 -20.76 7.77 -2.05
CA LYS A 47 -22.14 7.78 -1.52
C LYS A 47 -23.14 7.05 -2.41
N ASN A 48 -22.92 7.04 -3.72
CA ASN A 48 -23.73 6.31 -4.71
C ASN A 48 -23.37 4.80 -4.79
N GLY A 49 -22.54 4.29 -3.88
CA GLY A 49 -22.15 2.89 -3.81
C GLY A 49 -21.09 2.46 -4.82
N SER A 50 -20.65 3.34 -5.73
CA SER A 50 -19.56 3.04 -6.67
C SER A 50 -18.18 3.22 -6.03
N TRP A 51 -17.14 2.71 -6.67
CA TRP A 51 -15.76 2.92 -6.23
C TRP A 51 -15.19 4.19 -6.85
N SER A 52 -14.41 4.94 -6.06
CA SER A 52 -13.64 6.06 -6.57
C SER A 52 -12.62 5.63 -7.62
N GLN A 53 -12.14 6.59 -8.40
CA GLN A 53 -10.89 6.42 -9.12
C GLN A 53 -9.76 6.03 -8.15
N PRO A 54 -8.71 5.33 -8.62
CA PRO A 54 -7.57 4.99 -7.77
C PRO A 54 -6.88 6.24 -7.22
N ILE A 55 -6.87 6.39 -5.91
CA ILE A 55 -6.19 7.48 -5.22
C ILE A 55 -4.80 6.99 -4.83
N ARG A 56 -3.81 7.88 -4.90
CA ARG A 56 -2.43 7.61 -4.50
C ARG A 56 -2.04 8.53 -3.37
N GLU A 57 -1.37 7.98 -2.37
CA GLU A 57 -0.92 8.73 -1.21
C GLU A 57 0.49 8.30 -0.84
N CYS A 58 1.30 9.28 -0.43
CA CYS A 58 2.72 9.12 -0.18
C CYS A 58 2.95 9.14 1.33
N PHE A 59 3.61 8.11 1.85
CA PHE A 59 3.98 8.02 3.25
C PHE A 59 5.49 8.07 3.38
N PRO A 60 6.04 8.91 4.27
CA PRO A 60 7.46 8.92 4.53
C PRO A 60 7.89 7.63 5.24
N VAL A 61 9.10 7.20 4.93
CA VAL A 61 9.79 6.12 5.62
C VAL A 61 10.98 6.70 6.35
N VAL A 62 11.03 6.50 7.65
CA VAL A 62 12.11 6.96 8.54
C VAL A 62 12.58 5.79 9.38
N ASN A 63 13.89 5.55 9.40
CA ASN A 63 14.52 4.38 10.04
C ASN A 63 13.86 3.03 9.67
N GLY A 64 13.45 2.89 8.39
CA GLY A 64 12.79 1.69 7.87
C GLY A 64 11.32 1.51 8.29
N LYS A 65 10.75 2.46 9.05
CA LYS A 65 9.33 2.47 9.46
C LYS A 65 8.55 3.45 8.59
N ILE A 66 7.40 3.00 8.10
CA ILE A 66 6.44 3.85 7.38
C ILE A 66 5.66 4.64 8.43
N LEU A 67 5.59 5.96 8.29
CA LEU A 67 4.85 6.83 9.20
C LEU A 67 3.39 6.99 8.76
N ASP A 68 2.54 7.52 9.65
CA ASP A 68 1.13 7.86 9.42
C ASP A 68 0.23 6.70 8.95
N ILE A 69 0.66 5.47 9.26
CA ILE A 69 -0.13 4.27 9.08
C ILE A 69 -0.60 3.72 10.43
N ILE A 70 -1.78 3.10 10.43
CA ILE A 70 -2.35 2.40 11.58
C ILE A 70 -1.90 0.94 11.58
N GLY A 71 -1.75 0.34 10.41
CA GLY A 71 -1.40 -1.07 10.29
C GLY A 71 -0.67 -1.38 9.00
N ARG A 72 0.15 -2.43 9.07
CA ARG A 72 0.86 -3.00 7.92
C ARG A 72 0.63 -4.50 7.89
N LYS A 73 0.25 -5.01 6.73
CA LYS A 73 0.12 -6.46 6.48
C LYS A 73 0.88 -6.83 5.20
N THR A 74 1.74 -7.83 5.28
CA THR A 74 2.47 -8.33 4.10
C THR A 74 1.84 -9.65 3.67
N ILE A 75 1.30 -9.68 2.45
CA ILE A 75 0.75 -10.88 1.85
C ILE A 75 1.76 -11.42 0.85
N ILE A 76 2.25 -12.63 1.12
CA ILE A 76 3.10 -13.39 0.21
C ILE A 76 2.17 -14.33 -0.55
N LYS A 77 1.95 -14.08 -1.85
CA LYS A 77 1.15 -15.01 -2.66
C LYS A 77 2.02 -16.19 -3.07
N PRO A 78 1.70 -17.43 -2.65
CA PRO A 78 2.38 -18.61 -3.17
C PRO A 78 2.09 -18.74 -4.67
N LYS A 79 3.12 -19.05 -5.47
CA LYS A 79 2.94 -19.28 -6.91
C LYS A 79 2.10 -20.54 -7.07
N LYS A 80 0.90 -20.44 -7.69
CA LYS A 80 0.19 -21.64 -8.17
C LYS A 80 1.17 -22.40 -9.08
N LYS A 81 1.58 -23.62 -8.68
CA LYS A 81 2.26 -24.55 -9.58
C LYS A 81 1.29 -24.78 -10.75
N ARG A 82 1.59 -24.21 -11.92
CA ARG A 82 0.98 -24.68 -13.17
C ARG A 82 1.35 -26.16 -13.26
N ARG A 83 0.38 -27.07 -13.08
CA ARG A 83 0.56 -28.46 -13.52
C ARG A 83 0.76 -28.40 -15.03
N LYS A 84 1.86 -29.01 -15.49
CA LYS A 84 2.18 -29.18 -16.91
C LYS A 84 1.10 -30.03 -17.57
#